data_AF-B1YF03-F1
#
_entry.id   AF-B1YF03-F1
#
_cell.length_a   1.000
_cell.length_b   1.000
_cell.length_c   1.000
_cell.angle_alpha   90.00
_cell.angle_beta   90.00
_cell.angle_gamma   90.00
#
_symmetry.space_group_name_H-M   'P 1'
#
loop_
_entity.id
_entity.type
_entity.pdbx_description
1 polymer ?
#
loop_
_entity_poly.entity_id
_entity_poly.type
_entity_poly.pdbx_seq_one_letter_code
_entity_poly.pdbx_strand_id
1 'polypeptide(L)'
;MQTAKDERLHELTLAYIDKSQLQKNGWLMAAVAATLGILSETMDSALYLGLLPLVYLIFELPFQLEKRRILERYLSKDQIMTQSMLWLGIQIVLYGSLLMVILETSDLSLWKMTFWVILILASIYFATDWLFKKMARSGDPDFVSDQEVHKHVKYLEE
;
A
#
# COMPACT_ATOMS: atom_id res chain seq x y z
N MET A 1 -7.35 -14.65 27.68
CA MET A 1 -5.92 -14.30 27.62
C MET A 1 -5.72 -13.56 26.32
N GLN A 2 -5.38 -12.27 26.38
CA GLN A 2 -5.07 -11.48 25.19
C GLN A 2 -3.70 -11.93 24.68
N THR A 3 -3.61 -12.37 23.43
CA THR A 3 -2.33 -12.85 22.87
C THR A 3 -1.48 -11.66 22.42
N ALA A 4 -0.16 -11.83 22.32
CA ALA A 4 0.75 -10.79 21.81
C ALA A 4 0.34 -10.33 20.39
N LYS A 5 -0.23 -11.25 19.60
CA LYS A 5 -0.82 -10.94 18.30
C LYS A 5 -2.05 -10.02 18.41
N ASP A 6 -2.94 -10.26 19.36
CA ASP A 6 -4.17 -9.45 19.54
C ASP A 6 -3.84 -8.02 19.99
N GLU A 7 -2.87 -7.88 20.90
CA GLU A 7 -2.39 -6.57 21.36
C GLU A 7 -1.77 -5.78 20.20
N ARG A 8 -0.87 -6.41 19.44
CA ARG A 8 -0.25 -5.80 18.26
C ARG A 8 -1.29 -5.42 17.20
N LEU A 9 -2.26 -6.30 16.93
CA LEU A 9 -3.35 -6.03 16.00
C LEU A 9 -4.15 -4.80 16.46
N HIS A 10 -4.47 -4.70 17.75
CA HIS A 10 -5.18 -3.55 18.30
C HIS A 10 -4.40 -2.24 18.14
N GLU A 11 -3.11 -2.21 18.49
CA GLU A 11 -2.27 -1.01 18.35
C GLU A 11 -2.13 -0.58 16.88
N LEU A 12 -1.93 -1.53 15.97
CA LEU A 12 -1.85 -1.25 14.54
C LEU A 12 -3.18 -0.74 13.98
N THR A 13 -4.31 -1.27 14.46
CA THR A 13 -5.65 -0.79 14.10
C THR A 13 -5.87 0.65 14.57
N LEU A 14 -5.51 1.00 15.80
CA LEU A 14 -5.60 2.38 16.29
C LEU A 14 -4.73 3.34 15.47
N ALA A 15 -3.49 2.95 15.18
CA ALA A 15 -2.59 3.74 14.34
C ALA A 15 -3.10 3.88 12.91
N TYR A 16 -3.71 2.83 12.35
CA TYR A 16 -4.34 2.90 11.04
C TYR A 16 -5.51 3.88 11.04
N ILE A 17 -6.38 3.84 12.05
CA ILE A 17 -7.52 4.78 12.15
C ILE A 17 -7.00 6.22 12.26
N ASP A 18 -6.02 6.48 13.13
CA ASP A 18 -5.43 7.81 13.31
C ASP A 18 -4.77 8.32 12.02
N LYS A 19 -3.90 7.51 11.40
CA LYS A 19 -3.17 7.93 10.19
C LYS A 19 -4.02 7.90 8.92
N SER A 20 -5.07 7.09 8.86
CA SER A 20 -6.04 7.12 7.74
C SER A 20 -6.96 8.33 7.80
N GLN A 21 -7.02 9.09 8.91
CA GLN A 21 -7.69 10.40 8.92
C GLN A 21 -7.05 11.40 7.94
N LEU A 22 -5.77 11.23 7.58
CA LEU A 22 -5.13 12.01 6.51
C LEU A 22 -5.74 11.72 5.13
N GLN A 23 -6.20 10.50 4.87
CA GLN A 23 -6.98 10.19 3.65
C GLN A 23 -8.39 10.78 3.71
N LYS A 24 -8.96 10.94 4.91
CA LYS A 24 -10.25 11.60 5.15
C LYS A 24 -10.16 13.13 5.16
N ASN A 25 -8.95 13.72 5.20
CA ASN A 25 -8.74 15.16 5.14
C ASN A 25 -9.05 15.69 3.72
N GLY A 26 -10.24 16.26 3.56
CA GLY A 26 -10.74 16.77 2.28
C GLY A 26 -9.82 17.77 1.59
N TRP A 27 -9.01 18.55 2.33
CA TRP A 27 -8.01 19.46 1.76
C TRP A 27 -6.85 18.73 1.10
N LEU A 28 -6.38 17.61 1.66
CA LEU A 28 -5.30 16.81 1.04
C LEU A 28 -5.80 16.13 -0.22
N MET A 29 -7.02 15.59 -0.18
CA MET A 29 -7.68 15.00 -1.36
C MET A 29 -7.98 16.06 -2.43
N ALA A 30 -8.36 17.27 -2.03
CA ALA A 30 -8.54 18.39 -2.96
C ALA A 30 -7.21 18.85 -3.57
N ALA A 31 -6.12 18.89 -2.79
CA ALA A 31 -4.79 19.23 -3.31
C ALA A 31 -4.28 18.16 -4.29
N VAL A 32 -4.51 16.88 -3.98
CA VAL A 32 -4.23 15.75 -4.89
C VAL A 32 -5.08 15.85 -6.15
N ALA A 33 -6.39 16.09 -6.03
CA ALA A 33 -7.28 16.26 -7.17
C ALA A 33 -6.92 17.48 -8.03
N ALA A 34 -6.46 18.57 -7.42
CA ALA A 34 -6.00 19.76 -8.13
C ALA A 34 -4.66 19.51 -8.85
N THR A 35 -3.73 18.79 -8.21
CA THR A 35 -2.46 18.36 -8.84
C THR A 35 -2.74 17.40 -10.01
N LEU A 36 -3.68 16.47 -9.80
CA LEU A 36 -4.25 15.58 -10.82
C LEU A 36 -5.26 16.27 -11.76
N GLY A 37 -5.53 17.56 -11.62
CA GLY A 37 -6.29 18.34 -12.59
C GLY A 37 -5.32 19.08 -13.50
N ILE A 38 -4.35 19.76 -12.90
CA ILE A 38 -3.30 20.52 -13.58
C ILE A 38 -2.44 19.63 -14.47
N LEU A 39 -2.09 18.42 -14.00
CA LEU A 39 -1.31 17.51 -14.83
C LEU A 39 -2.15 17.03 -16.06
N SER A 40 -3.50 17.07 -16.02
CA SER A 40 -4.39 16.37 -16.97
C SER A 40 -4.60 17.18 -18.24
N GLU A 41 -4.41 18.49 -18.12
CA GLU A 41 -4.33 19.40 -19.24
C GLU A 41 -2.96 19.34 -19.94
N THR A 42 -1.94 18.73 -19.30
CA THR A 42 -0.54 18.77 -19.77
C THR A 42 0.09 17.41 -20.06
N MET A 43 -0.49 16.31 -19.58
CA MET A 43 0.01 14.95 -19.75
C MET A 43 -0.99 14.07 -20.48
N ASP A 44 -0.48 13.13 -21.27
CA ASP A 44 -1.29 12.09 -21.90
C ASP A 44 -2.03 11.26 -20.83
N SER A 45 -3.26 10.87 -21.14
CA SER A 45 -4.17 10.12 -20.25
C SER A 45 -3.57 8.81 -19.72
N ALA A 46 -2.60 8.23 -20.44
CA ALA A 46 -1.82 7.07 -20.01
C ALA A 46 -0.87 7.39 -18.85
N LEU A 47 -0.17 8.53 -18.88
CA LEU A 47 0.74 8.95 -17.80
C LEU A 47 0.00 9.28 -16.50
N TYR A 48 -1.27 9.67 -16.61
CA TYR A 48 -2.16 9.87 -15.48
C TYR A 48 -2.35 8.64 -14.61
N LEU A 49 -2.58 7.49 -15.25
CA LEU A 49 -2.77 6.23 -14.56
C LEU A 49 -1.49 5.80 -13.81
N GLY A 50 -0.32 6.22 -14.30
CA GLY A 50 0.96 5.96 -13.64
C GLY A 50 1.20 6.78 -12.37
N LEU A 51 0.47 7.88 -12.17
CA LEU A 51 0.63 8.77 -10.99
C LEU A 51 -0.28 8.38 -9.81
N LEU A 52 -1.40 7.72 -10.07
CA LEU A 52 -2.33 7.26 -9.02
C LEU A 52 -1.66 6.47 -7.89
N PRO A 53 -0.72 5.55 -8.16
CA PRO A 53 -0.07 4.81 -7.09
C PRO A 53 0.96 5.64 -6.31
N LEU A 54 1.60 6.64 -6.93
CA LEU A 54 2.49 7.58 -6.22
C LEU A 54 1.69 8.36 -5.16
N VAL A 55 0.51 8.82 -5.54
CA VAL A 55 -0.44 9.45 -4.62
C VAL A 55 -0.79 8.49 -3.48
N TYR A 56 -1.18 7.25 -3.80
CA TYR A 56 -1.50 6.24 -2.79
C TYR A 56 -0.34 5.98 -1.82
N LEU A 57 0.90 5.89 -2.33
CA LEU A 57 2.09 5.68 -1.51
C LEU A 57 2.33 6.84 -0.54
N ILE A 58 2.12 8.10 -0.98
CA ILE A 58 2.24 9.28 -0.10
C ILE A 58 1.26 9.21 1.07
N PHE A 59 0.03 8.76 0.83
CA PHE A 59 -0.97 8.60 1.89
C PHE A 59 -0.70 7.42 2.82
N GLU A 60 -0.10 6.35 2.30
CA GLU A 60 0.17 5.14 3.09
C GLU A 60 1.46 5.25 3.91
N LEU A 61 2.41 6.08 3.48
CA LEU A 61 3.72 6.28 4.12
C LEU A 61 3.63 6.64 5.62
N PRO A 62 2.77 7.57 6.06
CA PRO A 62 2.62 7.91 7.48
C PRO A 62 2.21 6.71 8.34
N PHE A 63 1.30 5.87 7.85
CA PHE A 63 0.90 4.65 8.54
C PHE A 63 2.06 3.64 8.60
N GLN A 64 2.79 3.45 7.50
CA GLN A 64 3.90 2.50 7.47
C GLN A 64 5.05 2.92 8.39
N LEU A 65 5.32 4.22 8.52
CA LEU A 65 6.28 4.76 9.50
C LEU A 65 5.83 4.50 10.94
N GLU A 66 4.54 4.68 11.24
CA GLU A 66 4.01 4.45 12.58
C GLU A 66 3.95 2.96 12.91
N LYS A 67 3.55 2.12 11.95
CA LYS A 67 3.62 0.66 12.04
C LYS A 67 5.04 0.20 12.38
N ARG A 68 6.06 0.77 11.73
CA ARG A 68 7.45 0.48 12.06
C ARG A 68 7.76 0.77 13.54
N ARG A 69 7.40 1.94 14.05
CA ARG A 69 7.61 2.32 15.46
C ARG A 69 6.88 1.40 16.43
N ILE A 70 5.66 1.00 16.10
CA ILE A 70 4.88 0.06 16.91
C ILE A 70 5.59 -1.29 16.97
N LEU A 71 6.03 -1.79 15.83
CA LEU A 71 6.73 -3.07 15.72
C LEU A 71 8.11 -3.07 16.40
N GLU A 72 8.77 -1.90 16.56
CA GLU A 72 10.02 -1.75 17.35
C GLU A 72 9.88 -2.18 18.81
N ARG A 73 8.66 -2.21 19.36
CA ARG A 73 8.41 -2.72 20.72
C ARG A 73 8.38 -4.25 20.81
N TYR A 74 8.20 -4.94 19.69
CA TYR A 74 7.96 -6.38 19.66
C TYR A 74 8.97 -7.19 18.83
N LEU A 75 9.65 -6.57 17.87
CA LEU A 75 10.53 -7.24 16.92
C LEU A 75 11.97 -6.71 17.03
N SER A 76 12.92 -7.52 16.57
CA SER A 76 14.31 -7.08 16.45
C SER A 76 14.47 -6.04 15.33
N LYS A 77 15.51 -5.19 15.43
CA LYS A 77 15.81 -4.18 14.41
C LYS A 77 15.96 -4.78 13.01
N ASP A 78 16.54 -5.97 12.90
CA ASP A 78 16.75 -6.66 11.63
C ASP A 78 15.43 -7.14 11.01
N GLN A 79 14.51 -7.68 11.82
CA GLN A 79 13.18 -8.11 11.37
C GLN A 79 12.38 -6.92 10.83
N ILE A 80 12.41 -5.79 11.53
CA ILE A 80 11.69 -4.57 11.17
C ILE A 80 12.26 -3.95 9.89
N MET A 81 13.59 -3.90 9.79
CA MET A 81 14.27 -3.43 8.58
C MET A 81 13.91 -4.32 7.39
N THR A 82 13.93 -5.64 7.58
CA THR A 82 13.56 -6.61 6.54
C THR A 82 12.11 -6.40 6.10
N GLN A 83 11.15 -6.30 7.03
CA GLN A 83 9.75 -6.05 6.69
C GLN A 83 9.56 -4.71 5.95
N SER A 84 10.26 -3.66 6.37
CA SER A 84 10.17 -2.33 5.73
C SER A 84 10.78 -2.33 4.32
N MET A 85 11.94 -2.97 4.15
CA MET A 85 12.58 -3.12 2.83
C MET A 85 11.75 -3.99 1.90
N LEU A 86 11.14 -5.06 2.40
CA LEU A 86 10.24 -5.89 1.63
C LEU A 86 9.00 -5.12 1.17
N TRP A 87 8.38 -4.34 2.06
CA TRP A 87 7.26 -3.48 1.69
C TRP A 87 7.66 -2.48 0.59
N LEU A 88 8.77 -1.75 0.77
CA LEU A 88 9.29 -0.83 -0.24
C LEU A 88 9.60 -1.53 -1.57
N GLY A 89 10.25 -2.69 -1.53
CA GLY A 89 10.59 -3.48 -2.71
C GLY A 89 9.36 -3.91 -3.49
N ILE A 90 8.29 -4.31 -2.80
CA ILE A 90 7.01 -4.67 -3.42
C ILE A 90 6.38 -3.45 -4.10
N GLN A 91 6.41 -2.27 -3.46
CA GLN A 91 5.91 -1.04 -4.09
C GLN A 91 6.70 -0.71 -5.36
N ILE A 92 8.03 -0.81 -5.33
CA ILE A 92 8.89 -0.59 -6.49
C ILE A 92 8.54 -1.57 -7.62
N VAL A 93 8.37 -2.86 -7.31
CA VAL A 93 8.01 -3.88 -8.31
C VAL A 93 6.63 -3.61 -8.89
N LEU A 94 5.63 -3.34 -8.06
CA LEU A 94 4.26 -3.05 -8.52
C LEU A 94 4.20 -1.80 -9.39
N TYR A 95 4.88 -0.72 -8.99
CA TYR A 95 4.86 0.55 -9.72
C TYR A 95 5.72 0.52 -10.97
N GLY A 96 6.89 -0.10 -10.90
CA GLY A 96 7.71 -0.34 -12.09
C GLY A 96 6.95 -1.17 -13.12
N SER A 97 6.23 -2.20 -12.67
CA SER A 97 5.41 -3.02 -13.55
C SER A 97 4.22 -2.25 -14.13
N LEU A 98 3.52 -1.44 -13.33
CA LEU A 98 2.45 -0.59 -13.84
C LEU A 98 2.96 0.37 -14.91
N LEU A 99 4.07 1.07 -14.63
CA LEU A 99 4.66 2.02 -15.57
C LEU A 99 5.03 1.34 -16.88
N MET A 100 5.67 0.17 -16.81
CA MET A 100 5.99 -0.62 -18.00
C MET A 100 4.74 -1.00 -18.78
N VAL A 101 3.68 -1.48 -18.12
CA VAL A 101 2.44 -1.83 -18.82
C VAL A 101 1.81 -0.60 -19.49
N ILE A 102 1.78 0.55 -18.81
CA ILE A 102 1.25 1.79 -19.38
C ILE A 102 2.05 2.21 -20.62
N LEU A 103 3.38 2.17 -20.55
CA LEU A 103 4.25 2.55 -21.67
C LEU A 103 4.09 1.59 -22.87
N GLU A 104 4.03 0.28 -22.61
CA GLU A 104 3.88 -0.73 -23.66
C GLU A 104 2.46 -0.78 -24.27
N THR A 105 1.48 -0.22 -23.58
CA THR A 105 0.07 -0.21 -24.04
C THR A 105 -0.47 1.18 -24.34
N SER A 106 0.40 2.19 -24.45
CA SER A 106 0.02 3.59 -24.71
C SER A 106 -0.76 3.76 -26.01
N ASP A 107 -0.45 2.94 -27.01
CA ASP A 107 -1.07 3.00 -28.33
C ASP A 107 -2.39 2.21 -28.42
N LEU A 108 -2.77 1.52 -27.34
CA LEU A 108 -4.02 0.76 -27.26
C LEU A 108 -5.16 1.62 -26.74
N SER A 109 -6.39 1.19 -27.01
CA SER A 109 -7.55 1.82 -26.38
C SER A 109 -7.51 1.62 -24.86
N LEU A 110 -8.04 2.60 -24.13
CA LEU A 110 -8.05 2.63 -22.66
C LEU A 110 -8.58 1.32 -22.04
N TRP A 111 -9.63 0.72 -22.63
CA TRP A 111 -10.17 -0.58 -22.18
C TRP A 111 -9.16 -1.73 -22.29
N LYS A 112 -8.36 -1.77 -23.36
CA LYS A 112 -7.34 -2.81 -23.56
C LYS A 112 -6.15 -2.60 -22.62
N MET A 113 -5.71 -1.37 -22.44
CA MET A 113 -4.69 -1.01 -21.44
C MET A 113 -5.14 -1.43 -20.03
N THR A 114 -6.35 -1.06 -19.61
CA THR A 114 -6.90 -1.45 -18.30
C THR A 114 -6.95 -2.96 -18.12
N PHE A 115 -7.34 -3.72 -19.15
CA PHE A 115 -7.32 -5.18 -19.10
C PHE A 115 -5.90 -5.73 -18.83
N TRP A 116 -4.88 -5.23 -19.53
CA TRP A 116 -3.50 -5.65 -19.32
C TRP A 116 -2.95 -5.25 -17.95
N VAL A 117 -3.28 -4.03 -17.50
CA VAL A 117 -2.94 -3.55 -16.16
C VAL A 117 -3.50 -4.49 -15.10
N ILE A 118 -4.78 -4.86 -15.18
CA ILE A 118 -5.41 -5.79 -14.23
C ILE A 118 -4.75 -7.16 -14.29
N LEU A 119 -4.59 -7.72 -15.50
CA LEU A 119 -4.04 -9.07 -15.68
C LEU A 119 -2.63 -9.22 -15.08
N ILE A 120 -1.78 -8.23 -15.33
CA ILE A 120 -0.38 -8.25 -14.89
C ILE A 120 -0.28 -7.87 -13.42
N LEU A 121 -0.87 -6.74 -12.99
CA LEU A 121 -0.73 -6.28 -11.62
C LEU A 121 -1.44 -7.19 -10.61
N ALA A 122 -2.59 -7.76 -10.93
CA ALA A 122 -3.23 -8.71 -10.01
C ALA A 122 -2.32 -9.92 -9.77
N SER A 123 -1.71 -10.46 -10.84
CA SER A 123 -0.79 -11.59 -10.75
C SER A 123 0.44 -11.26 -9.91
N ILE A 124 1.05 -10.09 -10.15
CA ILE A 124 2.21 -9.61 -9.38
C ILE A 124 1.84 -9.33 -7.93
N TYR A 125 0.68 -8.74 -7.67
CA TYR A 125 0.18 -8.48 -6.31
C TYR A 125 0.00 -9.77 -5.52
N PHE A 126 -0.63 -10.79 -6.10
CA PHE A 126 -0.79 -12.08 -5.43
C PHE A 126 0.55 -12.76 -5.14
N ALA A 127 1.48 -12.73 -6.10
CA ALA A 127 2.80 -13.31 -5.91
C ALA A 127 3.61 -12.57 -4.82
N THR A 128 3.59 -11.24 -4.84
CA THR A 128 4.32 -10.40 -3.88
C THR A 128 3.71 -10.46 -2.48
N ASP A 129 2.38 -10.45 -2.33
CA ASP A 129 1.70 -10.62 -1.04
C ASP A 129 1.98 -11.99 -0.42
N TRP A 130 1.94 -13.05 -1.23
CA TRP A 130 2.29 -14.39 -0.76
C TRP A 130 3.74 -14.47 -0.27
N LEU A 131 4.67 -13.92 -1.04
CA LEU A 131 6.09 -13.88 -0.71
C LEU A 131 6.33 -13.06 0.57
N PHE A 132 5.67 -11.91 0.70
CA PHE A 132 5.73 -11.05 1.88
C PHE A 132 5.26 -11.78 3.13
N LYS A 133 4.05 -12.35 3.10
CA LYS A 133 3.48 -13.09 4.24
C LYS A 133 4.35 -14.27 4.64
N LYS A 134 4.92 -14.98 3.65
CA LYS A 134 5.81 -16.12 3.91
C LYS A 134 7.10 -15.69 4.62
N MET A 135 7.76 -14.64 4.14
CA MET A 135 9.00 -14.15 4.74
C MET A 135 8.76 -13.46 6.09
N ALA A 136 7.70 -12.65 6.19
CA ALA A 136 7.35 -11.98 7.44
C ALA A 136 6.98 -12.99 8.54
N ARG A 137 6.17 -14.02 8.25
CA ARG A 137 5.84 -15.08 9.21
C ARG A 137 7.02 -15.97 9.58
N SER A 138 7.97 -16.16 8.67
CA SER A 138 9.19 -16.90 8.99
C SER A 138 10.06 -16.16 10.00
N GLY A 139 10.00 -14.83 10.01
CA GLY A 139 10.70 -13.99 10.99
C GLY A 139 9.88 -13.72 12.25
N ASP A 140 8.55 -13.73 12.16
CA ASP A 140 7.64 -13.25 13.21
C ASP A 140 6.38 -14.15 13.30
N PRO A 141 6.28 -15.05 14.29
CA PRO A 141 5.14 -15.96 14.43
C PRO A 141 3.83 -15.23 14.79
N ASP A 142 3.91 -14.05 15.40
CA ASP A 142 2.77 -13.18 15.75
C ASP A 142 2.52 -12.10 14.69
N PHE A 143 2.97 -12.34 13.45
CA PHE A 143 2.84 -11.39 12.35
C PHE A 143 1.36 -11.02 12.10
N VAL A 144 1.13 -9.71 12.03
CA VAL A 144 -0.15 -9.09 11.69
C VAL A 144 0.00 -8.40 10.34
N SER A 145 -0.81 -8.82 9.38
CA SER A 145 -0.85 -8.25 8.04
C SER A 145 -1.71 -6.98 7.96
N ASP A 146 -1.39 -6.09 7.02
CA ASP A 146 -2.20 -4.88 6.78
C ASP A 146 -3.65 -5.23 6.39
N GLN A 147 -3.86 -6.37 5.74
CA GLN A 147 -5.20 -6.91 5.47
C GLN A 147 -5.96 -7.29 6.76
N GLU A 148 -5.29 -7.85 7.77
CA GLU A 148 -5.91 -8.15 9.07
C GLU A 148 -6.26 -6.86 9.81
N VAL A 149 -5.37 -5.86 9.80
CA VAL A 149 -5.63 -4.52 10.36
C VAL A 149 -6.85 -3.90 9.71
N HIS A 150 -6.92 -3.89 8.38
CA HIS A 150 -8.02 -3.27 7.63
C HIS A 150 -9.37 -3.98 7.85
N LYS A 151 -9.36 -5.32 7.96
CA LYS A 151 -10.57 -6.08 8.34
C LYS A 151 -11.04 -5.75 9.75
N HIS A 152 -10.11 -5.59 10.69
CA HIS A 152 -10.44 -5.26 12.08
C HIS A 152 -10.98 -3.83 12.20
N VAL A 153 -10.46 -2.87 11.44
CA VAL A 153 -11.03 -1.52 11.36
C VAL A 153 -12.49 -1.57 10.91
N LYS A 154 -12.79 -2.31 9.83
CA LYS A 154 -14.18 -2.45 9.34
C LYS A 154 -15.11 -3.06 10.39
N TYR A 155 -14.65 -4.08 11.10
CA TYR A 155 -15.42 -4.68 12.19
C TYR A 155 -15.71 -3.69 13.34
N LEU A 156 -14.83 -2.72 13.60
CA LEU A 156 -15.06 -1.69 14.62
C LEU A 156 -15.95 -0.53 14.14
N GLU A 157 -16.12 -0.37 12.83
CA GLU A 157 -16.99 0.65 12.22
C GLU A 157 -18.45 0.17 12.03
N GLU A 158 -18.70 -1.16 12.07
CA GLU A 158 -20.02 -1.82 12.03
C GLU A 158 -20.66 -1.93 13.42
#